data_AF-A0A5D6Y0I5-F1
#
_entry.id   AF-A0A5D6Y0I5-F1
#
_cell.length_a   1.000
_cell.length_b   1.000
_cell.length_c   1.000
_cell.angle_alpha   90.00
_cell.angle_beta   90.00
_cell.angle_gamma   90.00
#
_symmetry.space_group_name_H-M   'P 1'
#
loop_
_entity.id
_entity.type
_entity.pdbx_description
1 polymer ?
#
loop_
_entity_poly.entity_id
_entity_poly.type
_entity_poly.pdbx_seq_one_letter_code
_entity_poly.pdbx_strand_id
1 'polypeptide(L)'
;MPAAVLEHQRAIVRHFAPHLSDSSLTKQERVYFWFCLVRVALALALPALALSYRRDAIFKTSVLSLLGVVAGVEIARALYRYFVLWPEGLCMRWNYWHEIETAEDCYKLKVLGYYHRKIDKFVGNFPATMSSAQIRSFYRTRGVLPLVLFTGAYVASLWLLARSTAADGAARPWILFALSATSALVVLRYAKMHLIELPQVLALRCHPEFAASTTPLSPETVPFARLVATYHATDEQPVAVAVAVTPSTTAL
;
A
#
# COMPACT_ATOMS: atom_id res chain seq x y z
N MET A 1 17.32 23.22 -0.17
CA MET A 1 15.94 23.11 -0.68
C MET A 1 14.94 23.23 0.46
N PRO A 2 13.77 23.87 0.27
CA PRO A 2 12.71 23.89 1.28
C PRO A 2 12.14 22.48 1.52
N ALA A 3 11.82 22.15 2.78
CA ALA A 3 11.42 20.80 3.20
C ALA A 3 10.21 20.23 2.43
N ALA A 4 9.25 21.09 2.05
CA ALA A 4 8.07 20.71 1.28
C ALA A 4 8.40 20.19 -0.13
N VAL A 5 9.42 20.75 -0.79
CA VAL A 5 9.87 20.31 -2.12
C VAL A 5 10.50 18.91 -2.01
N LEU A 6 11.34 18.69 -0.99
CA LEU A 6 11.94 17.39 -0.71
C LEU A 6 10.88 16.32 -0.33
N GLU A 7 9.77 16.69 0.28
CA GLU A 7 8.65 15.77 0.54
C GLU A 7 7.90 15.39 -0.72
N HIS A 8 7.61 16.38 -1.57
CA HIS A 8 6.93 16.17 -2.85
C HIS A 8 7.77 15.28 -3.79
N GLN A 9 9.07 15.54 -3.91
CA GLN A 9 9.99 14.72 -4.69
C GLN A 9 10.06 13.28 -4.19
N ARG A 10 10.17 13.08 -2.86
CA ARG A 10 10.10 11.73 -2.25
C ARG A 10 8.78 11.05 -2.58
N ALA A 11 7.66 11.76 -2.52
CA ALA A 11 6.35 11.19 -2.80
C ALA A 11 6.26 10.70 -4.26
N ILE A 12 6.78 11.46 -5.21
CA ILE A 12 6.81 11.10 -6.63
C ILE A 12 7.71 9.89 -6.86
N VAL A 13 8.96 9.90 -6.39
CA VAL A 13 9.87 8.75 -6.61
C VAL A 13 9.32 7.46 -5.97
N ARG A 14 8.66 7.54 -4.81
CA ARG A 14 8.00 6.38 -4.18
C ARG A 14 6.86 5.78 -5.01
N HIS A 15 6.12 6.61 -5.75
CA HIS A 15 5.00 6.18 -6.60
C HIS A 15 5.46 5.74 -7.99
N PHE A 16 6.48 6.41 -8.52
CA PHE A 16 7.07 6.18 -9.83
C PHE A 16 8.45 5.56 -9.65
N ALA A 17 8.47 4.28 -9.28
CA ALA A 17 9.74 3.62 -8.98
C ALA A 17 10.69 3.65 -10.20
N PRO A 18 11.97 3.99 -10.01
CA PRO A 18 12.92 4.20 -11.12
C PRO A 18 13.28 2.89 -11.83
N HIS A 19 13.20 1.74 -11.15
CA HIS A 19 13.48 0.43 -11.72
C HIS A 19 12.37 -0.11 -12.63
N LEU A 20 11.18 0.51 -12.61
CA LEU A 20 10.08 0.09 -13.48
C LEU A 20 10.14 0.85 -14.80
N SER A 21 9.97 0.13 -15.91
CA SER A 21 9.79 0.75 -17.22
C SER A 21 8.50 1.59 -17.28
N ASP A 22 8.48 2.62 -18.13
CA ASP A 22 7.29 3.48 -18.33
C ASP A 22 6.07 2.67 -18.78
N SER A 23 6.30 1.62 -19.58
CA SER A 23 5.28 0.68 -20.00
C SER A 23 4.67 -0.11 -18.84
N SER A 24 5.49 -0.56 -17.89
CA SER A 24 5.05 -1.31 -16.70
C SER A 24 4.30 -0.39 -15.74
N LEU A 25 4.81 0.82 -15.54
CA LEU A 25 4.18 1.88 -14.76
C LEU A 25 2.82 2.28 -15.34
N THR A 26 2.74 2.51 -16.64
CA THR A 26 1.48 2.86 -17.34
C THR A 26 0.45 1.74 -17.23
N LYS A 27 0.89 0.48 -17.37
CA LYS A 27 0.01 -0.67 -17.19
C LYS A 27 -0.53 -0.74 -15.75
N GLN A 28 0.33 -0.50 -14.76
CA GLN A 28 -0.06 -0.51 -13.36
C GLN A 28 -1.06 0.62 -13.03
N GLU A 29 -0.85 1.83 -13.55
CA GLU A 29 -1.78 2.94 -13.33
C GLU A 29 -3.12 2.71 -14.03
N ARG A 30 -3.13 2.16 -15.25
CA ARG A 30 -4.36 1.75 -15.92
C ARG A 30 -5.14 0.73 -15.09
N VAL A 31 -4.47 -0.27 -14.54
CA VAL A 31 -5.09 -1.27 -13.65
C VAL A 31 -5.63 -0.61 -12.39
N TYR A 32 -4.89 0.32 -11.79
CA TYR A 32 -5.35 1.07 -10.62
C TYR A 32 -6.58 1.93 -10.92
N PHE A 33 -6.59 2.63 -12.05
CA PHE A 33 -7.72 3.43 -12.52
C PHE A 33 -8.98 2.58 -12.72
N TRP A 34 -8.86 1.48 -13.47
CA TRP A 34 -9.96 0.53 -13.65
C TRP A 34 -10.43 -0.06 -12.31
N PHE A 35 -9.51 -0.36 -11.41
CA PHE A 35 -9.84 -0.85 -10.08
C PHE A 35 -10.67 0.16 -9.28
N CYS A 36 -10.34 1.46 -9.35
CA CYS A 36 -11.15 2.52 -8.74
C CYS A 36 -12.57 2.58 -9.32
N LEU A 37 -12.71 2.48 -10.65
CA LEU A 37 -14.02 2.48 -11.30
C LEU A 37 -14.85 1.25 -10.90
N VAL A 38 -14.26 0.05 -10.94
CA VAL A 38 -14.92 -1.19 -10.53
C VAL A 38 -15.32 -1.12 -9.05
N ARG A 39 -14.50 -0.49 -8.20
CA ARG A 39 -14.85 -0.27 -6.79
C ARG A 39 -16.12 0.55 -6.63
N VAL A 40 -16.21 1.69 -7.31
CA VAL A 40 -17.42 2.54 -7.27
C VAL A 40 -18.63 1.78 -7.82
N ALA A 41 -18.45 1.04 -8.92
CA ALA A 41 -19.52 0.26 -9.53
C ALA A 41 -20.06 -0.83 -8.60
N LEU A 42 -19.18 -1.69 -8.06
CA LEU A 42 -19.57 -2.84 -7.24
C LEU A 42 -20.03 -2.46 -5.83
N ALA A 43 -19.34 -1.51 -5.19
CA ALA A 43 -19.63 -1.18 -3.78
C ALA A 43 -20.79 -0.18 -3.62
N LEU A 44 -21.07 0.63 -4.64
CA LEU A 44 -22.06 1.72 -4.55
C LEU A 44 -23.12 1.62 -5.65
N ALA A 45 -22.73 1.65 -6.93
CA ALA A 45 -23.69 1.81 -8.02
C ALA A 45 -24.64 0.61 -8.15
N LEU A 46 -24.14 -0.62 -8.17
CA LEU A 46 -24.96 -1.82 -8.32
C LEU A 46 -25.91 -2.04 -7.13
N PRO A 47 -25.45 -1.95 -5.86
CA PRO A 47 -26.36 -2.00 -4.71
C PRO A 47 -27.41 -0.89 -4.73
N ALA A 48 -27.05 0.33 -5.14
CA ALA A 48 -27.99 1.45 -5.23
C ALA A 48 -29.05 1.22 -6.30
N LEU A 49 -28.65 0.71 -7.47
CA LEU A 49 -29.57 0.33 -8.54
C LEU A 49 -30.53 -0.77 -8.08
N ALA A 50 -30.03 -1.81 -7.43
CA ALA A 50 -30.86 -2.89 -6.88
C ALA A 50 -31.86 -2.38 -5.84
N LEU A 51 -31.45 -1.46 -4.95
CA LEU A 51 -32.33 -0.82 -3.97
C LEU A 51 -33.41 0.04 -4.66
N SER A 52 -33.06 0.73 -5.75
CA SER A 52 -33.98 1.63 -6.47
C SER A 52 -35.02 0.91 -7.33
N TYR A 53 -34.80 -0.35 -7.69
CA TYR A 53 -35.61 -1.11 -8.64
C TYR A 53 -37.08 -1.26 -8.21
N ARG A 54 -37.38 -1.34 -6.89
CA ARG A 54 -38.74 -1.59 -6.38
C ARG A 54 -39.27 -0.61 -5.32
N ARG A 55 -38.48 0.37 -4.85
CA ARG A 55 -38.91 1.28 -3.77
C ARG A 55 -39.45 2.62 -4.27
N ASP A 56 -40.36 3.25 -3.51
CA ASP A 56 -41.06 4.48 -3.88
C ASP A 56 -40.16 5.72 -4.01
N ALA A 57 -40.69 6.74 -4.70
CA ALA A 57 -40.00 7.95 -5.16
C ALA A 57 -39.30 8.79 -4.07
N ILE A 58 -39.73 8.71 -2.81
CA ILE A 58 -39.21 9.56 -1.71
C ILE A 58 -37.88 9.05 -1.13
N PHE A 59 -37.69 7.72 -1.03
CA PHE A 59 -36.38 7.13 -0.72
C PHE A 59 -35.42 7.20 -1.92
N LYS A 60 -35.97 7.22 -3.13
CA LYS A 60 -35.20 7.31 -4.38
C LYS A 60 -34.45 8.62 -4.52
N THR A 61 -34.93 9.75 -4.02
CA THR A 61 -34.27 11.04 -4.28
C THR A 61 -33.10 11.30 -3.33
N SER A 62 -33.31 11.46 -2.03
CA SER A 62 -32.25 11.93 -1.12
C SER A 62 -31.06 10.96 -0.98
N VAL A 63 -31.32 9.67 -0.86
CA VAL A 63 -30.27 8.66 -0.68
C VAL A 63 -29.50 8.38 -1.98
N LEU A 64 -30.19 8.26 -3.11
CA LEU A 64 -29.50 8.07 -4.40
C LEU A 64 -28.73 9.32 -4.78
N SER A 65 -29.23 10.52 -4.45
CA SER A 65 -28.47 11.76 -4.61
C SER A 65 -27.19 11.74 -3.78
N LEU A 66 -27.24 11.37 -2.51
CA LEU A 66 -26.04 11.28 -1.66
C LEU A 66 -25.04 10.24 -2.21
N LEU A 67 -25.52 9.04 -2.55
CA LEU A 67 -24.68 7.98 -3.13
C LEU A 67 -24.09 8.41 -4.48
N GLY A 68 -24.86 9.14 -5.29
CA GLY A 68 -24.42 9.73 -6.55
C GLY A 68 -23.32 10.76 -6.35
N VAL A 69 -23.43 11.64 -5.35
CA VAL A 69 -22.38 12.60 -4.99
C VAL A 69 -21.12 11.87 -4.53
N VAL A 70 -21.24 10.87 -3.64
CA VAL A 70 -20.08 10.09 -3.17
C VAL A 70 -19.41 9.36 -4.33
N ALA A 71 -20.18 8.71 -5.21
CA ALA A 71 -19.65 8.06 -6.40
C ALA A 71 -18.98 9.07 -7.36
N GLY A 72 -19.59 10.24 -7.55
CA GLY A 72 -19.06 11.32 -8.38
C GLY A 72 -17.73 11.85 -7.86
N VAL A 73 -17.60 12.07 -6.55
CA VAL A 73 -16.33 12.49 -5.93
C VAL A 73 -15.24 11.44 -6.12
N GLU A 74 -15.55 10.16 -5.91
CA GLU A 74 -14.58 9.08 -6.09
C GLU A 74 -14.14 8.93 -7.56
N ILE A 75 -15.07 9.05 -8.51
CA ILE A 75 -14.77 9.06 -9.95
C ILE A 75 -13.92 10.27 -10.30
N ALA A 76 -14.29 11.48 -9.84
CA ALA A 76 -13.54 12.70 -10.10
C ALA A 76 -12.10 12.61 -9.57
N ARG A 77 -11.90 12.06 -8.37
CA ARG A 77 -10.56 11.79 -7.81
C ARG A 77 -9.75 10.82 -8.67
N ALA A 78 -10.38 9.74 -9.14
CA ALA A 78 -9.73 8.76 -10.00
C ALA A 78 -9.33 9.37 -11.36
N LEU A 79 -10.21 10.18 -11.96
CA LEU A 79 -9.96 10.90 -13.20
C LEU A 79 -8.85 11.94 -13.03
N TYR A 80 -8.92 12.77 -11.98
CA TYR A 80 -7.89 13.78 -11.69
C TYR A 80 -6.52 13.14 -11.52
N ARG A 81 -6.44 12.04 -10.77
CA ARG A 81 -5.20 11.29 -10.63
C ARG A 81 -4.68 10.77 -11.96
N TYR A 82 -5.55 10.16 -12.78
CA TYR A 82 -5.15 9.52 -14.03
C TYR A 82 -4.75 10.52 -15.12
N PHE A 83 -5.46 11.65 -15.23
CA PHE A 83 -5.26 12.62 -16.30
C PHE A 83 -4.31 13.76 -15.94
N VAL A 84 -4.15 14.09 -14.65
CA VAL A 84 -3.33 15.23 -14.22
C VAL A 84 -2.09 14.74 -13.46
N LEU A 85 -2.29 14.07 -12.32
CA LEU A 85 -1.17 13.71 -11.44
C LEU A 85 -0.24 12.66 -12.05
N TRP A 86 -0.80 11.71 -12.80
CA TRP A 86 -0.02 10.66 -13.44
C TRP A 86 0.98 11.18 -14.49
N PRO A 87 0.56 11.93 -15.53
CA PRO A 87 1.50 12.41 -16.54
C PRO A 87 2.53 13.39 -15.96
N GLU A 88 2.13 14.24 -15.01
CA GLU A 88 3.03 15.15 -14.32
C GLU A 88 4.12 14.37 -13.55
N GLY A 89 3.72 13.41 -12.73
CA GLY A 89 4.65 12.59 -11.96
C GLY A 89 5.57 11.72 -12.84
N LEU A 90 5.09 11.24 -13.97
CA LEU A 90 5.90 10.47 -14.92
C LEU A 90 6.97 11.34 -15.59
N CYS A 91 6.62 12.56 -16.00
CA CYS A 91 7.54 13.53 -16.61
C CYS A 91 8.65 13.94 -15.62
N MET A 92 8.27 14.20 -14.37
CA MET A 92 9.21 14.65 -13.35
C MET A 92 10.06 13.52 -12.75
N ARG A 93 9.71 12.25 -12.98
CA ARG A 93 10.36 11.09 -12.34
C ARG A 93 11.87 11.09 -12.51
N TRP A 94 12.36 11.24 -13.73
CA TRP A 94 13.79 11.13 -14.04
C TRP A 94 14.57 12.33 -13.54
N ASN A 95 13.99 13.53 -13.66
CA ASN A 95 14.59 14.75 -13.12
C ASN A 95 14.78 14.62 -11.60
N TYR A 96 13.73 14.18 -10.89
CA TYR A 96 13.83 13.95 -9.45
C TYR A 96 14.77 12.79 -9.13
N TRP A 97 14.75 11.68 -9.85
CA TRP A 97 15.70 10.60 -9.59
C TRP A 97 17.16 11.06 -9.71
N HIS A 98 17.48 11.86 -10.74
CA HIS A 98 18.83 12.38 -10.93
C HIS A 98 19.22 13.41 -9.86
N GLU A 99 18.29 14.26 -9.43
CA GLU A 99 18.50 15.14 -8.27
C GLU A 99 18.76 14.35 -6.98
N ILE A 100 18.17 13.16 -6.83
CA ILE A 100 18.37 12.30 -5.66
C ILE A 100 19.72 11.59 -5.70
N GLU A 101 20.18 11.18 -6.87
CA GLU A 101 21.53 10.62 -7.05
C GLU A 101 22.64 11.64 -6.76
N THR A 102 22.36 12.92 -7.01
CA THR A 102 23.29 14.04 -6.80
C THR A 102 23.12 14.75 -5.45
N ALA A 103 22.04 14.48 -4.71
CA ALA A 103 21.76 15.04 -3.39
C ALA A 103 22.52 14.37 -2.24
N GLU A 104 22.50 15.01 -1.07
CA GLU A 104 23.12 14.53 0.17
C GLU A 104 22.72 13.09 0.54
N ASP A 105 23.68 12.33 1.09
CA ASP A 105 23.54 10.91 1.44
C ASP A 105 22.33 10.63 2.34
N CYS A 106 21.98 11.54 3.26
CA CYS A 106 20.84 11.39 4.15
C CYS A 106 19.50 11.27 3.39
N TYR A 107 19.34 12.02 2.30
CA TYR A 107 18.13 12.00 1.51
C TYR A 107 18.02 10.72 0.67
N LYS A 108 19.13 10.31 0.03
CA LYS A 108 19.26 9.05 -0.70
C LYS A 108 18.93 7.84 0.19
N LEU A 109 19.48 7.81 1.41
CA LEU A 109 19.24 6.75 2.40
C LEU A 109 17.76 6.68 2.84
N LYS A 110 17.03 7.81 2.92
CA LYS A 110 15.59 7.80 3.23
C LYS A 110 14.75 7.17 2.12
N VAL A 111 15.15 7.34 0.86
CA VAL A 111 14.47 6.74 -0.31
C VAL A 111 14.79 5.26 -0.40
N LEU A 112 16.07 4.86 -0.30
CA LEU A 112 16.45 3.45 -0.24
C LEU A 112 15.80 2.73 0.94
N GLY A 113 15.80 3.33 2.13
CA GLY A 113 15.15 2.77 3.31
C GLY A 113 13.63 2.59 3.18
N TYR A 114 12.96 3.34 2.30
CA TYR A 114 11.56 3.06 1.95
C TYR A 114 11.44 1.79 1.11
N TYR A 115 12.29 1.62 0.09
CA TYR A 115 12.28 0.42 -0.73
C TYR A 115 12.69 -0.81 0.06
N HIS A 116 13.71 -0.73 0.93
CA HIS A 116 14.08 -1.83 1.83
C HIS A 116 12.91 -2.25 2.73
N ARG A 117 12.21 -1.31 3.38
CA ARG A 117 11.02 -1.65 4.18
C ARG A 117 9.89 -2.26 3.35
N LYS A 118 9.74 -1.81 2.09
CA LYS A 118 8.74 -2.36 1.17
C LYS A 118 9.13 -3.78 0.75
N ILE A 119 10.41 -4.02 0.45
CA ILE A 119 10.97 -5.33 0.12
C ILE A 119 10.83 -6.27 1.32
N ASP A 120 11.21 -5.86 2.52
CA ASP A 120 11.08 -6.68 3.73
C ASP A 120 9.61 -7.08 3.99
N LYS A 121 8.69 -6.11 3.90
CA LYS A 121 7.24 -6.36 4.08
C LYS A 121 6.64 -7.30 3.04
N PHE A 122 7.05 -7.22 1.78
CA PHE A 122 6.39 -7.93 0.67
C PHE A 122 7.18 -9.14 0.15
N VAL A 123 8.50 -9.05 0.10
CA VAL A 123 9.45 -10.06 -0.38
C VAL A 123 10.07 -10.84 0.78
N GLY A 124 10.30 -10.22 1.95
CA GLY A 124 10.89 -10.89 3.12
C GLY A 124 10.09 -12.08 3.64
N ASN A 125 8.79 -12.14 3.31
CA ASN A 125 7.92 -13.29 3.60
C ASN A 125 8.17 -14.51 2.69
N PHE A 126 8.98 -14.38 1.63
CA PHE A 126 9.25 -15.45 0.67
C PHE A 126 10.74 -15.81 0.64
N PRO A 127 11.12 -17.08 0.78
CA PRO A 127 12.51 -17.51 0.66
C PRO A 127 13.10 -17.15 -0.70
N ALA A 128 14.39 -16.77 -0.73
CA ALA A 128 15.10 -16.42 -1.96
C ALA A 128 15.06 -17.55 -3.02
N THR A 129 14.99 -18.82 -2.59
CA THR A 129 14.93 -20.03 -3.42
C THR A 129 13.57 -20.28 -4.08
N MET A 130 12.50 -19.62 -3.62
CA MET A 130 11.15 -19.87 -4.10
C MET A 130 11.00 -19.36 -5.54
N SER A 131 10.34 -20.04 -6.47
CA SER A 131 10.16 -19.50 -7.83
C SER A 131 9.02 -18.47 -7.89
N SER A 132 9.01 -17.62 -8.93
CA SER A 132 7.88 -16.70 -9.18
C SER A 132 6.55 -17.44 -9.37
N ALA A 133 6.57 -18.67 -9.89
CA ALA A 133 5.38 -19.52 -10.02
C ALA A 133 4.85 -19.97 -8.66
N GLN A 134 5.73 -20.32 -7.73
CA GLN A 134 5.36 -20.68 -6.36
C GLN A 134 4.74 -19.48 -5.62
N ILE A 135 5.28 -18.27 -5.79
CA ILE A 135 4.67 -17.05 -5.20
C ILE A 135 3.26 -16.83 -5.75
N ARG A 136 3.07 -16.93 -7.07
CA ARG A 136 1.73 -16.82 -7.68
C ARG A 136 0.76 -17.86 -7.13
N SER A 137 1.23 -19.11 -6.97
CA SER A 137 0.44 -20.19 -6.37
C SER A 137 0.04 -19.88 -4.94
N PHE A 138 0.96 -19.37 -4.10
CA PHE A 138 0.68 -18.96 -2.73
C PHE A 138 -0.42 -17.89 -2.65
N TYR A 139 -0.32 -16.84 -3.47
CA TYR A 139 -1.35 -15.79 -3.53
C TYR A 139 -2.71 -16.37 -3.97
N ARG A 140 -2.72 -17.27 -4.97
CA ARG A 140 -3.94 -17.90 -5.45
C ARG A 140 -4.60 -18.74 -4.36
N THR A 141 -3.85 -19.66 -3.74
CA THR A 141 -4.39 -20.58 -2.73
C THR A 141 -4.93 -19.83 -1.51
N ARG A 142 -4.26 -18.75 -1.08
CA ARG A 142 -4.72 -17.91 0.04
C ARG A 142 -6.01 -17.14 -0.27
N GLY A 143 -6.27 -16.82 -1.53
CA GLY A 143 -7.37 -15.96 -1.96
C GLY A 143 -8.63 -16.69 -2.41
N VAL A 144 -8.54 -17.95 -2.87
CA VAL A 144 -9.65 -18.64 -3.56
C VAL A 144 -10.88 -18.83 -2.67
N LEU A 145 -10.72 -19.42 -1.49
CA LEU A 145 -11.86 -19.70 -0.60
C LEU A 145 -12.63 -18.42 -0.20
N PRO A 146 -11.98 -17.37 0.35
CA PRO A 146 -12.69 -16.14 0.70
C PRO A 146 -13.26 -15.44 -0.54
N LEU A 147 -12.56 -15.45 -1.68
CA LEU A 147 -13.09 -14.87 -2.91
C LEU A 147 -14.42 -15.51 -3.33
N VAL A 148 -14.50 -16.85 -3.32
CA VAL A 148 -15.73 -17.58 -3.66
C VAL A 148 -16.85 -17.25 -2.68
N LEU A 149 -16.57 -17.31 -1.37
CA LEU A 149 -17.55 -17.04 -0.31
C LEU A 149 -18.13 -15.63 -0.42
N PHE A 150 -17.27 -14.60 -0.50
CA PHE A 150 -17.72 -13.21 -0.56
C PHE A 150 -18.34 -12.84 -1.90
N THR A 151 -17.94 -13.47 -3.00
CA THR A 151 -18.62 -13.30 -4.28
C THR A 151 -20.03 -13.90 -4.22
N GLY A 152 -20.20 -15.09 -3.63
CA GLY A 152 -21.52 -15.68 -3.40
C GLY A 152 -22.39 -14.81 -2.49
N ALA A 153 -21.84 -14.32 -1.38
CA ALA A 153 -22.54 -13.42 -0.47
C ALA A 153 -22.95 -12.10 -1.15
N TYR A 154 -22.09 -11.53 -1.99
CA TYR A 154 -22.38 -10.33 -2.78
C TYR A 154 -23.55 -10.56 -3.74
N VAL A 155 -23.52 -11.64 -4.52
CA VAL A 155 -24.60 -11.96 -5.48
C VAL A 155 -25.91 -12.25 -4.77
N ALA A 156 -25.88 -13.04 -3.68
CA ALA A 156 -27.07 -13.37 -2.91
C ALA A 156 -27.69 -12.12 -2.26
N SER A 157 -26.87 -11.25 -1.65
CA SER A 157 -27.36 -10.01 -1.04
C SER A 157 -27.94 -9.04 -2.06
N LEU A 158 -27.30 -8.87 -3.23
CA LEU A 158 -27.86 -8.08 -4.35
C LEU A 158 -29.20 -8.62 -4.85
N TRP A 159 -29.28 -9.93 -5.03
CA TRP A 159 -30.50 -10.58 -5.52
C TRP A 159 -31.66 -10.44 -4.53
N LEU A 160 -31.38 -10.64 -3.23
CA LEU A 160 -32.36 -10.40 -2.17
C LEU A 160 -32.73 -8.92 -2.05
N LEU A 161 -31.77 -8.01 -2.23
CA LEU A 161 -32.00 -6.57 -2.20
C LEU A 161 -32.95 -6.15 -3.33
N ALA A 162 -32.74 -6.63 -4.55
CA ALA A 162 -33.59 -6.38 -5.71
C ALA A 162 -35.01 -6.96 -5.56
N ARG A 163 -35.18 -8.00 -4.74
CA ARG A 163 -36.48 -8.62 -4.42
C ARG A 163 -37.15 -8.03 -3.18
N SER A 164 -36.45 -7.22 -2.40
CA SER A 164 -37.01 -6.61 -1.19
C SER A 164 -38.19 -5.69 -1.55
N THR A 165 -39.21 -5.73 -0.71
CA THR A 165 -40.46 -4.97 -0.88
C THR A 165 -40.58 -3.86 0.17
N ALA A 166 -41.58 -3.00 0.01
CA ALA A 166 -41.90 -1.99 1.03
C ALA A 166 -42.39 -2.62 2.35
N ALA A 167 -43.00 -3.81 2.28
CA ALA A 167 -43.50 -4.55 3.45
C ALA A 167 -42.39 -5.13 4.35
N ASP A 168 -41.17 -5.26 3.83
CA ASP A 168 -40.01 -5.82 4.57
C ASP A 168 -39.42 -4.88 5.64
N GLY A 169 -40.04 -3.72 5.86
CA GLY A 169 -39.53 -2.69 6.75
C GLY A 169 -38.30 -1.97 6.21
N ALA A 170 -37.89 -0.88 6.87
CA ALA A 170 -36.75 -0.08 6.42
C ALA A 170 -35.40 -0.78 6.64
N ALA A 171 -35.24 -1.56 7.72
CA ALA A 171 -33.94 -2.08 8.14
C ALA A 171 -33.37 -3.18 7.21
N ARG A 172 -34.20 -4.12 6.74
CA ARG A 172 -33.79 -5.25 5.90
C ARG A 172 -32.99 -4.86 4.65
N PRO A 173 -33.47 -3.94 3.78
CA PRO A 173 -32.71 -3.53 2.59
C PRO A 173 -31.42 -2.80 2.94
N TRP A 174 -31.36 -2.05 4.04
CA TRP A 174 -30.12 -1.40 4.47
C TRP A 174 -29.08 -2.40 4.92
N ILE A 175 -29.49 -3.45 5.63
CA ILE A 175 -28.61 -4.57 5.99
C ILE A 175 -28.11 -5.28 4.73
N LEU A 176 -28.99 -5.58 3.78
CA LEU A 176 -28.62 -6.21 2.51
C LEU A 176 -27.70 -5.31 1.67
N PHE A 177 -27.93 -4.00 1.65
CA PHE A 177 -27.05 -3.02 1.01
C PHE A 177 -25.66 -3.04 1.65
N ALA A 178 -25.57 -2.94 2.98
CA ALA A 178 -24.31 -2.99 3.70
C ALA A 178 -23.57 -4.32 3.48
N LEU A 179 -24.28 -5.46 3.49
CA LEU A 179 -23.70 -6.77 3.20
C LEU A 179 -23.16 -6.87 1.77
N SER A 180 -23.89 -6.34 0.79
CA SER A 180 -23.40 -6.30 -0.60
C SER A 180 -22.18 -5.40 -0.74
N ALA A 181 -22.21 -4.17 -0.21
CA ALA A 181 -21.09 -3.23 -0.28
C ALA A 181 -19.84 -3.78 0.42
N THR A 182 -19.98 -4.34 1.63
CA THR A 182 -18.86 -4.95 2.36
C THR A 182 -18.30 -6.17 1.64
N SER A 183 -19.16 -7.06 1.12
CA SER A 183 -18.71 -8.21 0.33
C SER A 183 -17.95 -7.78 -0.92
N ALA A 184 -18.44 -6.77 -1.64
CA ALA A 184 -17.74 -6.19 -2.78
C ALA A 184 -16.36 -5.64 -2.39
N LEU A 185 -16.25 -4.91 -1.28
CA LEU A 185 -14.98 -4.37 -0.80
C LEU A 185 -13.97 -5.48 -0.44
N VAL A 186 -14.44 -6.60 0.10
CA VAL A 186 -13.58 -7.76 0.38
C VAL A 186 -13.09 -8.38 -0.94
N VAL A 187 -13.97 -8.64 -1.91
CA VAL A 187 -13.59 -9.14 -3.24
C VAL A 187 -12.57 -8.21 -3.91
N LEU A 188 -12.79 -6.91 -3.83
CA LEU A 188 -11.88 -5.89 -4.34
C LEU A 188 -10.54 -5.90 -3.60
N ARG A 189 -10.50 -6.14 -2.29
CA ARG A 189 -9.23 -6.30 -1.56
C ARG A 189 -8.42 -7.46 -2.11
N TYR A 190 -9.04 -8.60 -2.40
CA TYR A 190 -8.37 -9.73 -3.05
C TYR A 190 -7.91 -9.39 -4.46
N ALA A 191 -8.77 -8.77 -5.27
CA ALA A 191 -8.39 -8.31 -6.61
C ALA A 191 -7.20 -7.33 -6.57
N LYS A 192 -7.16 -6.40 -5.61
CA LYS A 192 -6.02 -5.50 -5.40
C LYS A 192 -4.74 -6.26 -5.08
N MET A 193 -4.80 -7.28 -4.21
CA MET A 193 -3.63 -8.10 -3.89
C MET A 193 -3.07 -8.79 -5.15
N HIS A 194 -3.94 -9.29 -6.04
CA HIS A 194 -3.52 -9.99 -7.26
C HIS A 194 -3.10 -9.07 -8.41
N LEU A 195 -3.77 -7.93 -8.58
CA LEU A 195 -3.59 -7.06 -9.74
C LEU A 195 -2.57 -5.95 -9.50
N ILE A 196 -2.35 -5.56 -8.24
CA ILE A 196 -1.46 -4.45 -7.87
C ILE A 196 -0.29 -4.94 -7.02
N GLU A 197 -0.56 -5.65 -5.92
CA GLU A 197 0.51 -6.04 -4.98
C GLU A 197 1.40 -7.15 -5.55
N LEU A 198 0.82 -8.21 -6.14
CA LEU A 198 1.58 -9.33 -6.70
C LEU A 198 2.56 -8.91 -7.82
N PRO A 199 2.17 -8.10 -8.83
CA PRO A 199 3.11 -7.58 -9.81
C PRO A 199 4.23 -6.75 -9.19
N GLN A 200 3.93 -5.94 -8.16
CA GLN A 200 4.95 -5.19 -7.44
C GLN A 200 5.93 -6.11 -6.70
N VAL A 201 5.44 -7.17 -6.06
CA VAL A 201 6.31 -8.17 -5.40
C VAL A 201 7.23 -8.85 -6.42
N LEU A 202 6.67 -9.26 -7.56
CA LEU A 202 7.44 -9.90 -8.62
C LEU A 202 8.48 -8.95 -9.23
N ALA A 203 8.14 -7.69 -9.45
CA ALA A 203 9.07 -6.70 -9.99
C ALA A 203 10.21 -6.40 -9.00
N LEU A 204 9.89 -6.11 -7.73
CA LEU A 204 10.90 -5.87 -6.69
C LEU A 204 11.85 -7.05 -6.52
N ARG A 205 11.36 -8.26 -6.74
CA ARG A 205 12.19 -9.47 -6.66
C ARG A 205 13.19 -9.60 -7.81
N CYS A 206 12.86 -9.09 -8.99
CA CYS A 206 13.76 -9.07 -10.15
C CYS A 206 14.83 -7.99 -10.08
N HIS A 207 14.75 -7.09 -9.09
CA HIS A 207 15.69 -5.99 -8.89
C HIS A 207 16.41 -6.14 -7.55
N PRO A 208 17.25 -7.19 -7.38
CA PRO A 208 17.99 -7.41 -6.15
C PRO A 208 18.92 -6.25 -5.81
N GLU A 209 19.29 -5.37 -6.74
CA GLU A 209 20.09 -4.17 -6.49
C GLU A 209 19.43 -3.16 -5.53
N PHE A 210 18.11 -3.23 -5.31
CA PHE A 210 17.42 -2.47 -4.26
C PHE A 210 17.25 -3.26 -2.95
N ALA A 211 17.54 -4.56 -2.98
CA ALA A 211 17.47 -5.47 -1.83
C ALA A 211 18.86 -5.79 -1.25
N ALA A 212 19.86 -5.85 -2.11
CA ALA A 212 21.22 -6.15 -1.82
C ALA A 212 21.90 -4.86 -1.42
N SER A 213 22.40 -4.86 -0.20
CA SER A 213 23.56 -4.09 0.21
C SER A 213 24.77 -4.50 -0.64
N THR A 214 24.75 -4.28 -1.95
CA THR A 214 25.93 -4.41 -2.80
C THR A 214 26.72 -3.12 -2.73
N THR A 215 27.23 -2.89 -1.52
CA THR A 215 28.62 -2.48 -1.36
C THR A 215 29.12 -3.38 -0.24
N PRO A 216 30.20 -4.17 -0.43
CA PRO A 216 30.95 -4.65 0.72
C PRO A 216 31.47 -3.39 1.39
N LEU A 217 30.70 -2.88 2.35
CA LEU A 217 31.15 -1.87 3.27
C LEU A 217 32.35 -2.52 3.98
N SER A 218 33.55 -2.05 3.61
CA SER A 218 34.56 -1.73 4.61
C SER A 218 33.85 -1.23 5.87
N PRO A 219 34.25 -1.62 7.09
CA PRO A 219 33.56 -1.26 8.32
C PRO A 219 33.67 0.24 8.63
N GLU A 220 33.11 1.09 7.76
CA GLU A 220 32.73 2.46 8.04
C GLU A 220 31.43 2.41 8.82
N THR A 221 31.63 2.35 10.13
CA THR A 221 30.95 3.13 11.17
C THR A 221 30.02 4.27 10.70
N VAL A 222 28.94 3.96 9.97
CA VAL A 222 27.78 4.85 9.84
C VAL A 222 26.60 4.20 10.60
N PRO A 223 26.16 4.81 11.72
CA PRO A 223 25.35 4.15 12.74
C PRO A 223 23.87 4.15 12.35
N PHE A 224 23.46 3.24 11.48
CA PHE A 224 22.06 2.86 11.43
C PHE A 224 21.77 1.92 12.59
N ALA A 225 21.13 2.48 13.64
CA ALA A 225 20.81 1.87 14.93
C ALA A 225 21.90 1.96 16.01
N ARG A 226 22.19 3.18 16.50
CA ARG A 226 22.41 3.32 17.95
C ARG A 226 21.04 3.46 18.61
N LEU A 227 20.77 2.58 19.56
CA LEU A 227 19.72 2.81 20.56
C LEU A 227 19.99 4.20 21.15
N VAL A 228 19.05 5.11 21.03
CA VAL A 228 19.16 6.45 21.64
C VAL A 228 19.08 6.25 23.15
N ALA A 229 20.23 6.33 23.82
CA ALA A 229 20.37 6.08 25.26
C ALA A 229 19.72 7.16 26.15
N THR A 230 19.01 8.15 25.59
CA THR A 230 18.43 9.27 26.33
C THR A 230 16.97 9.05 26.79
N TYR A 231 16.48 7.80 26.82
CA TYR A 231 15.19 7.44 27.44
C TYR A 231 15.34 6.41 28.57
N HIS A 232 16.34 6.57 29.42
CA HIS A 232 16.21 6.24 30.84
C HIS A 232 16.82 7.38 31.63
N ALA A 233 15.96 8.27 32.11
CA ALA A 233 16.27 9.10 33.26
C ALA A 233 16.26 8.21 34.51
N THR A 234 17.12 8.59 35.46
CA THR A 234 17.16 8.28 36.90
C THR A 234 17.78 6.95 37.38
N ASP A 235 18.95 7.14 38.00
CA ASP A 235 19.52 6.54 39.21
C ASP A 235 19.70 5.01 39.29
N GLU A 236 20.97 4.58 39.22
CA GLU A 236 21.71 4.08 40.39
C GLU A 236 23.20 3.86 40.02
N GLN A 237 24.11 4.33 40.89
CA GLN A 237 25.57 4.32 40.70
C GLN A 237 26.17 2.90 40.73
N PRO A 238 27.22 2.59 39.93
CA PRO A 238 28.14 1.51 40.25
C PRO A 238 29.26 2.01 41.18
N VAL A 239 29.34 1.39 42.35
CA VAL A 239 30.40 1.52 43.35
C VAL A 239 31.78 1.25 42.73
N ALA A 240 32.73 2.09 43.11
CA ALA A 240 34.14 2.03 42.74
C ALA A 240 34.82 0.71 43.12
N VAL A 241 35.70 0.22 42.26
CA VAL A 241 36.91 -0.49 42.70
C VAL A 241 38.11 0.14 42.01
N ALA A 242 38.93 0.78 42.84
CA ALA A 242 40.14 1.48 42.47
C ALA A 242 41.22 0.51 41.99
N VAL A 243 41.89 0.87 40.89
CA VAL A 243 43.21 0.36 40.54
C VAL A 243 44.23 1.39 41.03
N ALA A 244 45.05 1.00 41.99
CA ALA A 244 46.37 1.57 42.21
C ALA A 244 47.17 0.61 43.10
N VAL A 245 48.27 0.07 42.59
CA VAL A 245 49.63 0.23 43.16
C VAL A 245 50.65 -0.06 42.06
N THR A 246 51.60 0.87 41.96
CA THR A 246 52.71 1.07 41.01
C THR A 246 53.99 0.27 41.38
N PRO A 247 55.10 0.35 40.60
CA PRO A 247 56.04 -0.74 40.31
C PRO A 247 57.40 -0.65 41.04
N SER A 248 58.24 -1.69 40.91
CA SER A 248 59.72 -1.64 40.85
C SER A 248 60.30 -3.08 40.77
N THR A 249 60.96 -3.50 39.69
CA THR A 249 62.43 -3.48 39.39
C THR A 249 63.28 -4.54 40.11
N THR A 250 64.15 -5.19 39.30
CA THR A 250 65.46 -5.84 39.58
C THR A 250 65.58 -7.29 40.09
N ALA A 251 66.20 -8.11 39.22
CA ALA A 251 67.34 -9.02 39.41
C ALA A 251 67.35 -10.04 40.56
N LEU A 252 67.37 -11.33 40.20
CA LEU A 252 68.57 -12.18 40.16
C LEU A 252 68.31 -13.42 39.30
#